data_AF-A0A2X1KM96-F1
#
_entry.id   AF-A0A2X1KM96-F1
#
_cell.length_a   1.000
_cell.length_b   1.000
_cell.length_c   1.000
_cell.angle_alpha   90.00
_cell.angle_beta   90.00
_cell.angle_gamma   90.00
#
_symmetry.space_group_name_H-M   'P 1'
#
loop_
_entity.id
_entity.type
_entity.pdbx_description
1 polymer ?
#
loop_
_entity_poly.entity_id
_entity_poly.type
_entity_poly.pdbx_seq_one_letter_code
_entity_poly.pdbx_strand_id
1 'polypeptide(L)'
;MCCIIGAYHANYHTTQYVYEHRMGVKPGGNIALLACAGPMGIGAIDYAINGGIQPSRVVVVDIDDKRLAQVTEAAAGGTGGQ
;
A
#
# COMPACT_ATOMS: atom_id res chain seq x y z
N MET A 1 13.70 0.27 -0.02
CA MET A 1 12.56 0.32 -0.97
C MET A 1 12.35 -0.97 -1.75
N CYS A 2 13.38 -1.74 -2.11
CA CYS A 2 13.24 -2.97 -2.91
C CYS A 2 12.26 -4.01 -2.33
N CYS A 3 12.25 -4.22 -1.00
CA CYS A 3 11.33 -5.17 -0.37
C CYS A 3 9.85 -4.77 -0.51
N ILE A 4 9.57 -3.47 -0.47
CA ILE A 4 8.22 -2.92 -0.62
C ILE A 4 7.76 -3.16 -2.06
N ILE A 5 8.51 -2.66 -3.03
CA ILE A 5 8.18 -2.81 -4.47
C ILE A 5 8.05 -4.29 -4.84
N GLY A 6 8.95 -5.15 -4.33
CA GLY A 6 8.89 -6.59 -4.52
C GLY A 6 7.60 -7.20 -3.95
N ALA A 7 7.18 -6.81 -2.74
CA ALA A 7 5.93 -7.28 -2.16
C ALA A 7 4.70 -6.87 -2.99
N TYR A 8 4.67 -5.66 -3.53
CA TYR A 8 3.58 -5.20 -4.41
C TYR A 8 3.49 -6.04 -5.69
N HIS A 9 4.63 -6.36 -6.32
CA HIS A 9 4.66 -7.19 -7.52
C HIS A 9 4.40 -8.69 -7.23
N ALA A 10 4.76 -9.16 -6.05
CA ALA A 10 4.60 -10.56 -5.64
C ALA A 10 3.17 -10.90 -5.20
N ASN A 11 2.33 -9.90 -4.88
CA ASN A 11 0.90 -10.12 -4.69
C ASN A 11 0.27 -10.68 -5.97
N TYR A 12 -0.78 -11.48 -5.85
CA TYR A 12 -1.45 -12.03 -7.02
C TYR A 12 -2.92 -12.31 -6.74
N HIS A 13 -3.69 -12.39 -7.81
CA HIS A 13 -5.12 -12.70 -7.78
C HIS A 13 -5.37 -13.91 -8.67
N THR A 14 -6.24 -14.80 -8.22
CA THR A 14 -6.69 -15.96 -8.99
C THR A 14 -8.18 -15.85 -9.28
N THR A 15 -8.63 -16.54 -10.31
CA THR A 15 -10.05 -16.81 -10.54
C THR A 15 -10.24 -18.31 -10.36
N GLN A 16 -11.32 -18.71 -9.68
CA GLN A 16 -11.56 -20.12 -9.42
C GLN A 16 -11.57 -20.91 -10.74
N TYR A 17 -10.91 -22.08 -10.74
CA TYR A 17 -10.75 -22.94 -11.91
C TYR A 17 -9.89 -22.38 -13.05
N VAL A 18 -9.21 -21.24 -12.86
CA VAL A 18 -8.24 -20.69 -13.80
C VAL A 18 -6.84 -20.84 -13.21
N TYR A 19 -5.92 -21.45 -13.96
CA TYR A 19 -4.52 -21.72 -13.55
C TYR A 19 -3.55 -20.57 -13.87
N GLU A 20 -4.08 -19.35 -13.99
CA GLU A 20 -3.31 -18.14 -14.28
C GLU A 20 -3.29 -17.23 -13.05
N HIS A 21 -2.09 -16.77 -12.66
CA HIS A 21 -1.91 -15.80 -11.59
C HIS A 21 -1.85 -14.39 -12.18
N ARG A 22 -2.78 -13.52 -11.78
CA ARG A 22 -2.72 -12.09 -12.09
C ARG A 22 -1.83 -11.42 -11.06
N MET A 23 -0.55 -11.34 -11.39
CA MET A 23 0.48 -10.76 -10.54
C MET A 23 0.28 -9.26 -10.33
N GLY A 24 0.87 -8.76 -9.25
CA GLY A 24 0.75 -7.39 -8.81
C GLY A 24 -0.53 -7.11 -8.02
N VAL A 25 -0.55 -5.91 -7.45
CA VAL A 25 -1.75 -5.31 -6.90
C VAL A 25 -2.68 -4.91 -8.04
N LYS A 26 -3.99 -5.17 -7.88
CA LYS A 26 -5.00 -4.85 -8.88
C LYS A 26 -5.16 -3.33 -9.04
N PRO A 27 -4.97 -2.76 -10.25
CA PRO A 27 -5.27 -1.34 -10.51
C PRO A 27 -6.74 -1.02 -10.23
N GLY A 28 -7.00 0.12 -9.59
CA GLY A 28 -8.35 0.49 -9.14
C GLY A 28 -8.95 -0.47 -8.10
N GLY A 29 -8.16 -1.40 -7.55
CA GLY A 29 -8.56 -2.26 -6.43
C GLY A 29 -8.49 -1.54 -5.08
N ASN A 30 -8.68 -2.32 -4.01
CA ASN A 30 -8.52 -1.85 -2.64
C ASN A 30 -7.31 -2.54 -2.01
N ILE A 31 -6.51 -1.80 -1.25
CA ILE A 31 -5.37 -2.33 -0.49
C ILE A 31 -5.62 -2.13 1.01
N ALA A 32 -5.28 -3.15 1.79
CA ALA A 32 -5.20 -3.05 3.25
C ALA A 32 -3.75 -3.28 3.70
N LEU A 33 -3.19 -2.31 4.43
CA LEU A 33 -1.85 -2.31 4.99
C LEU A 33 -1.96 -2.50 6.51
N LEU A 34 -1.65 -3.71 6.98
CA LEU A 34 -1.85 -4.12 8.37
C LEU A 34 -0.56 -3.95 9.19
N ALA A 35 -0.68 -3.37 10.38
CA ALA A 35 0.45 -2.97 11.24
C ALA A 35 1.51 -2.14 10.49
N CYS A 36 1.04 -1.22 9.63
CA CYS A 36 1.87 -0.48 8.67
C CYS A 36 2.09 0.98 9.06
N ALA A 37 1.96 1.35 10.34
CA ALA A 37 2.24 2.71 10.80
C ALA A 37 3.73 2.94 11.17
N GLY A 38 4.60 1.95 10.94
CA GLY A 38 6.05 2.07 11.15
C GLY A 38 6.82 2.63 9.93
N PRO A 39 8.14 2.81 10.03
CA PRO A 39 8.97 3.40 8.95
C PRO A 39 8.92 2.62 7.63
N MET A 40 8.85 1.28 7.68
CA MET A 40 8.65 0.47 6.46
C MET A 40 7.24 0.62 5.88
N GLY A 41 6.23 0.74 6.74
CA GLY A 41 4.85 0.92 6.34
C GLY A 41 4.60 2.28 5.70
N ILE A 42 5.26 3.34 6.18
CA ILE A 42 5.25 4.66 5.53
C ILE A 42 5.74 4.56 4.08
N GLY A 43 6.85 3.84 3.83
CA GLY A 43 7.31 3.59 2.46
C GLY A 43 6.33 2.75 1.62
N ALA A 44 5.60 1.81 2.25
CA ALA A 44 4.55 1.06 1.58
C ALA A 44 3.33 1.92 1.23
N ILE A 45 2.98 2.89 2.09
CA ILE A 45 1.89 3.84 1.87
C ILE A 45 2.26 4.83 0.76
N ASP A 46 3.46 5.39 0.82
CA ASP A 46 3.99 6.27 -0.22
C ASP A 46 3.98 5.56 -1.59
N TYR A 47 4.46 4.32 -1.64
CA TYR A 47 4.42 3.54 -2.88
C TYR A 47 2.99 3.17 -3.33
N ALA A 48 2.04 2.97 -2.41
CA ALA A 48 0.64 2.75 -2.78
C ALA A 48 0.03 3.98 -3.48
N ILE A 49 0.35 5.18 -2.98
CA ILE A 49 -0.22 6.44 -3.45
C ILE A 49 0.51 6.92 -4.71
N ASN A 50 1.85 6.88 -4.70
CA ASN A 50 2.72 7.48 -5.72
C ASN A 50 3.34 6.46 -6.70
N GLY A 51 3.29 5.15 -6.40
CA GLY A 51 4.01 4.10 -7.14
C GLY A 51 3.36 3.63 -8.45
N GLY A 52 2.43 4.39 -9.03
CA GLY A 52 1.85 4.14 -10.35
C GLY A 52 0.72 3.11 -10.43
N ILE A 53 0.53 2.27 -9.40
CA ILE A 53 -0.52 1.23 -9.33
C ILE A 53 -1.93 1.84 -9.17
N GLN A 54 -2.03 2.99 -8.49
CA GLN A 54 -3.26 3.76 -8.30
C GLN A 54 -4.45 2.91 -7.82
N PRO A 55 -4.36 2.30 -6.62
CA PRO A 55 -5.51 1.67 -5.98
C PRO A 55 -6.61 2.70 -5.70
N SER A 56 -7.87 2.29 -5.79
CA SER A 56 -9.03 3.15 -5.51
C SER A 56 -9.17 3.50 -4.02
N ARG A 57 -8.67 2.63 -3.14
CA ARG A 57 -8.68 2.84 -1.70
C ARG A 57 -7.48 2.16 -1.04
N VAL A 58 -6.82 2.89 -0.15
CA VAL A 58 -5.77 2.36 0.73
C VAL A 58 -6.27 2.49 2.17
N VAL A 59 -6.30 1.37 2.89
CA VAL A 59 -6.65 1.33 4.32
C VAL A 59 -5.40 0.95 5.09
N VAL A 60 -5.03 1.75 6.07
CA VAL A 60 -3.89 1.49 6.95
C VAL A 60 -4.42 1.19 8.34
N VAL A 61 -3.94 0.11 8.95
CA VAL A 61 -4.32 -0.32 10.29
C VAL A 61 -3.06 -0.48 11.13
N ASP A 62 -3.09 -0.02 12.37
CA ASP A 62 -2.05 -0.26 13.37
C ASP A 62 -2.71 -0.25 14.76
N ILE A 63 -1.98 -0.71 15.78
CA ILE A 63 -2.47 -0.77 17.16
C ILE A 63 -2.16 0.52 17.93
N ASP A 64 -1.15 1.28 17.49
CA ASP A 64 -0.69 2.49 18.17
C ASP A 64 -1.30 3.74 17.50
N ASP A 65 -2.25 4.36 18.20
CA ASP A 65 -2.92 5.58 17.77
C ASP A 65 -1.94 6.73 17.47
N LYS A 66 -0.81 6.81 18.19
CA LYS A 66 0.20 7.85 17.94
C LYS A 66 0.86 7.65 16.59
N ARG A 67 1.15 6.41 16.21
CA ARG A 67 1.72 6.09 14.89
C ARG A 67 0.69 6.33 13.79
N LEU A 68 -0.57 5.94 14.01
CA LEU A 68 -1.65 6.23 13.06
C LEU A 68 -1.80 7.74 12.82
N ALA A 69 -1.74 8.57 13.86
CA ALA A 69 -1.78 10.02 13.72
C ALA A 69 -0.61 10.55 12.87
N GLN A 70 0.62 10.09 13.14
CA GLN A 70 1.79 10.48 12.36
C GLN A 70 1.66 10.15 10.87
N VAL A 71 1.13 8.97 10.57
CA VAL A 71 1.01 8.49 9.20
C VAL A 71 -0.16 9.15 8.48
N THR A 72 -1.22 9.49 9.21
CA THR A 72 -2.36 10.26 8.68
C THR A 72 -1.91 11.64 8.23
N GLU A 73 -1.12 12.35 9.04
CA GLU A 73 -0.53 13.64 8.66
C GLU A 73 0.41 13.49 7.44
N ALA A 74 1.25 12.46 7.43
CA ALA A 74 2.16 12.19 6.30
C ALA A 74 1.41 11.85 5.00
N ALA A 75 0.29 11.13 5.10
CA ALA A 75 -0.56 10.79 3.95
C ALA A 75 -1.41 11.97 3.47
N ALA A 76 -1.77 12.90 4.37
CA ALA A 76 -2.51 14.13 4.03
C ALA A 76 -1.61 15.19 3.37
N GLY A 77 -0.29 15.12 3.55
CA GLY A 77 0.71 16.03 2.98
C GLY A 77 0.97 15.90 1.46
N GLY A 78 0.11 15.20 0.71
CA GLY A 78 0.21 14.98 -0.75
C GLY A 78 0.08 16.23 -1.65
N THR A 79 0.28 17.43 -1.13
CA THR A 79 0.57 18.64 -1.90
C THR A 79 1.81 19.32 -1.30
N GLY A 80 2.99 18.88 -1.72
CA GLY A 80 4.24 19.52 -1.31
C GLY A 80 5.43 18.68 -1.70
N GLY A 81 5.88 18.85 -2.96
CA GLY A 81 7.18 18.35 -3.36
C GLY A 81 8.27 18.93 -2.46
N GLN A 82 9.21 18.07 -2.07
CA GLN A 82 10.62 18.37 -1.93
C GLN A 82 11.39 17.30 -2.67
#